data_AF-A0A543FT36-F1
#
_entry.id   AF-A0A543FT36-F1
#
_cell.length_a   1.000
_cell.length_b   1.000
_cell.length_c   1.000
_cell.angle_alpha   90.00
_cell.angle_beta   90.00
_cell.angle_gamma   90.00
#
_symmetry.space_group_name_H-M   'P 1'
#
loop_
_entity.id
_entity.type
_entity.pdbx_description
1 polymer ?
#
loop_
_entity_poly.entity_id
_entity_poly.type
_entity_poly.pdbx_seq_one_letter_code
_entity_poly.pdbx_strand_id
1 'polypeptide(L)'
;MAELVAVIASTHHPFYYRASTSTGEDRPPFADEWVRKVEAFRETLTRARPDVLVMVGSDHFHQLWLDNMPQFLVGKAPVYDANWYNEEREFGLPRMVLKGQEDLSAYILREGLDAGFDLAFSNELRIDHSITCPIITLRPEADLPIVPVYTNIFAPPLPQPKRCFGAAVRQLGLPRPARRRARMPDVHSARFGGEDLPGFPQAWVAREMP
;
A
#
# COMPACT_ATOMS: atom_id res chain seq x y z
N MET A 1 15.73 -15.71 4.21
CA MET A 1 14.83 -15.14 5.24
C MET A 1 14.59 -13.68 4.89
N ALA A 2 13.39 -13.13 5.09
CA ALA A 2 13.08 -11.73 4.81
C ALA A 2 12.90 -10.94 6.12
N GLU A 3 13.40 -9.70 6.18
CA GLU A 3 13.30 -8.79 7.33
C GLU A 3 12.29 -7.67 7.06
N LEU A 4 11.41 -7.37 8.03
CA LEU A 4 10.57 -6.17 7.95
C LEU A 4 11.40 -4.96 8.39
N VAL A 5 11.69 -4.02 7.48
CA VAL A 5 12.59 -2.89 7.78
C VAL A 5 11.86 -1.59 8.09
N ALA A 6 10.64 -1.42 7.56
CA ALA A 6 9.80 -0.26 7.87
C ALA A 6 8.30 -0.56 7.66
N VAL A 7 7.47 0.27 8.28
CA VAL A 7 6.02 0.30 8.07
C VAL A 7 5.62 1.75 7.87
N ILE A 8 4.94 2.05 6.76
CA ILE A 8 4.52 3.40 6.41
C ILE A 8 3.02 3.38 6.13
N ALA A 9 2.29 4.25 6.81
CA ALA A 9 0.87 4.49 6.54
C ALA A 9 0.77 5.81 5.79
N SER A 10 0.38 5.76 4.52
CA SER A 10 0.08 6.92 3.69
C SER A 10 -1.37 6.86 3.25
N THR A 11 -1.96 8.02 2.94
CA THR A 11 -3.20 8.05 2.16
C THR A 11 -2.91 7.64 0.73
N HIS A 12 -3.90 7.03 0.08
CA HIS A 12 -3.91 6.76 -1.36
C HIS A 12 -4.92 7.63 -2.11
N HIS A 13 -5.50 8.65 -1.49
CA HIS A 13 -6.58 9.41 -2.12
C HIS A 13 -6.05 10.10 -3.40
N PRO A 14 -6.64 9.83 -4.58
CA PRO A 14 -6.04 10.20 -5.87
C PRO A 14 -5.98 11.71 -6.12
N PHE A 15 -6.74 12.54 -5.40
CA PHE A 15 -6.62 14.00 -5.50
C PHE A 15 -5.26 14.53 -5.01
N TYR A 16 -4.59 13.80 -4.12
CA TYR A 16 -3.25 14.19 -3.68
C TYR A 16 -2.19 13.97 -4.75
N TYR A 17 -2.48 13.21 -5.80
CA TYR A 17 -1.62 13.20 -6.98
C TYR A 17 -1.50 14.62 -7.56
N ARG A 18 -2.63 15.30 -7.79
CA ARG A 18 -2.63 16.69 -8.26
C ARG A 18 -1.94 17.61 -7.25
N ALA A 19 -2.20 17.47 -5.95
CA ALA A 19 -1.50 18.27 -4.94
C ALA A 19 0.03 18.09 -4.96
N SER A 20 0.52 16.95 -5.44
CA SER A 20 1.96 16.66 -5.57
C SER A 20 2.57 17.18 -6.86
N THR A 21 1.80 17.32 -7.94
CA THR A 21 2.32 17.59 -9.30
C THR A 21 1.92 18.95 -9.88
N SER A 22 0.85 19.57 -9.38
CA SER A 22 0.34 20.85 -9.88
C SER A 22 1.26 22.04 -9.55
N THR A 23 1.31 23.00 -10.47
CA THR A 23 2.06 24.26 -10.36
C THR A 23 1.16 25.42 -10.81
N GLY A 24 1.52 26.67 -10.46
CA GLY A 24 0.74 27.84 -10.87
C GLY A 24 -0.62 27.94 -10.17
N GLU A 25 -1.61 28.49 -10.89
CA GLU A 25 -2.95 28.80 -10.36
C GLU A 25 -3.75 27.56 -9.95
N ASP A 26 -3.48 26.41 -10.56
CA ASP A 26 -4.14 25.14 -10.26
C ASP A 26 -3.58 24.44 -9.00
N ARG A 27 -2.51 24.96 -8.40
CA ARG A 27 -1.86 24.35 -7.23
C ARG A 27 -2.67 24.62 -5.96
N PRO A 28 -3.14 23.57 -5.25
CA PRO A 28 -3.92 23.77 -4.02
C PRO A 28 -3.14 24.52 -2.93
N PRO A 29 -3.79 25.37 -2.11
CA PRO A 29 -3.09 26.13 -1.06
C PRO A 29 -2.37 25.28 -0.01
N PHE A 30 -2.81 24.02 0.18
CA PHE A 30 -2.21 23.07 1.12
C PHE A 30 -1.08 22.23 0.50
N ALA A 31 -0.76 22.42 -0.78
CA ALA A 31 0.17 21.56 -1.51
C ALA A 31 1.57 21.54 -0.89
N ASP A 32 2.07 22.67 -0.40
CA ASP A 32 3.42 22.73 0.19
C ASP A 32 3.49 21.96 1.52
N GLU A 33 2.45 22.05 2.34
CA GLU A 33 2.37 21.27 3.58
C GLU A 33 2.27 19.76 3.26
N TRP A 34 1.48 19.41 2.25
CA TRP A 34 1.36 18.04 1.76
C TRP A 34 2.69 17.49 1.26
N VAL A 35 3.38 18.20 0.37
CA VAL A 35 4.68 17.80 -0.20
C VAL A 35 5.70 17.57 0.92
N ARG A 36 5.80 18.49 1.88
CA ARG A 36 6.69 18.33 3.04
C ARG A 36 6.41 17.06 3.85
N LYS A 37 5.14 16.69 4.04
CA LYS A 37 4.76 15.45 4.76
C LYS A 37 5.17 14.21 3.98
N VAL A 38 4.90 14.20 2.66
CA VAL A 38 5.25 13.09 1.76
C VAL A 38 6.77 12.91 1.69
N GLU A 39 7.54 13.98 1.64
CA GLU A 39 9.01 13.93 1.65
C GLU A 39 9.54 13.27 2.93
N ALA A 40 8.97 13.58 4.10
CA ALA A 40 9.37 12.94 5.36
C ALA A 40 9.09 11.42 5.37
N PHE A 41 7.98 10.99 4.76
CA PHE A 41 7.68 9.56 4.60
C PHE A 41 8.63 8.90 3.58
N ARG A 42 8.91 9.57 2.47
CA ARG A 42 9.89 9.12 1.47
C ARG A 42 11.28 8.94 2.07
N GLU A 43 11.75 9.89 2.88
CA GLU A 43 13.03 9.74 3.58
C GLU A 43 13.07 8.49 4.47
N THR A 44 11.95 8.19 5.13
CA THR A 44 11.83 6.99 5.97
C THR A 44 11.98 5.73 5.11
N LEU A 45 11.31 5.68 3.95
CA LEU A 45 11.42 4.58 3.00
C LEU A 45 12.86 4.44 2.46
N THR A 46 13.46 5.55 2.03
CA THR A 46 14.83 5.59 1.49
C THR A 46 15.86 5.12 2.51
N ARG A 47 15.76 5.58 3.78
CA ARG A 47 16.66 5.12 4.85
C ARG A 47 16.50 3.63 5.16
N ALA A 48 15.29 3.10 5.03
CA ALA A 48 15.01 1.69 5.29
C ALA A 48 15.65 0.76 4.25
N ARG A 49 15.91 1.26 3.02
CA ARG A 49 16.51 0.50 1.90
C ARG A 49 15.84 -0.88 1.69
N PRO A 50 14.52 -0.93 1.42
CA PRO A 50 13.87 -2.17 0.99
C PRO A 50 14.43 -2.74 -0.30
N ASP A 51 14.24 -4.05 -0.44
CA ASP A 51 14.32 -4.75 -1.72
C ASP A 51 12.93 -5.03 -2.31
N VAL A 52 11.87 -4.97 -1.49
CA VAL A 52 10.48 -5.26 -1.89
C VAL A 52 9.47 -4.46 -1.05
N LEU A 53 8.33 -4.12 -1.66
CA LEU A 53 7.19 -3.49 -0.98
C LEU A 53 6.02 -4.47 -0.88
N VAL A 54 5.60 -4.82 0.33
CA VAL A 54 4.32 -5.50 0.56
C VAL A 54 3.26 -4.42 0.78
N MET A 55 2.40 -4.22 -0.21
CA MET A 55 1.50 -3.07 -0.27
C MET A 55 0.08 -3.48 0.09
N VAL A 56 -0.45 -2.95 1.19
CA VAL A 56 -1.80 -3.29 1.66
C VAL A 56 -2.78 -2.21 1.24
N GLY A 57 -3.65 -2.54 0.30
CA GLY A 57 -4.63 -1.65 -0.26
C GLY A 57 -6.04 -2.24 -0.25
N SER A 58 -6.90 -1.66 -1.06
CA SER A 58 -8.26 -2.11 -1.30
C SER A 58 -8.62 -1.78 -2.73
N ASP A 59 -9.22 -2.72 -3.44
CA ASP A 59 -9.78 -2.46 -4.77
C ASP A 59 -11.00 -1.54 -4.65
N HIS A 60 -11.04 -0.45 -5.40
CA HIS A 60 -12.13 0.52 -5.41
C HIS A 60 -13.24 0.16 -6.41
N PHE A 61 -13.67 -1.11 -6.40
CA PHE A 61 -14.62 -1.68 -7.38
C PHE A 61 -14.15 -1.55 -8.82
N HIS A 62 -12.88 -1.89 -9.06
CA HIS A 62 -12.37 -2.04 -10.41
C HIS A 62 -12.41 -3.50 -10.83
N GLN A 63 -11.83 -4.38 -10.01
CA GLN A 63 -11.74 -5.81 -10.29
C GLN A 63 -12.49 -6.68 -9.28
N LEU A 64 -12.67 -6.21 -8.04
CA LEU A 64 -13.31 -6.96 -6.96
C LEU A 64 -14.70 -6.41 -6.70
N TRP A 65 -15.71 -7.14 -7.17
CA TRP A 65 -17.12 -6.75 -7.12
C TRP A 65 -17.92 -7.62 -6.16
N LEU A 66 -19.20 -7.28 -5.95
CA LEU A 66 -20.07 -7.93 -4.95
C LEU A 66 -20.38 -9.41 -5.26
N ASP A 67 -20.19 -9.83 -6.51
CA ASP A 67 -20.31 -11.24 -6.91
C ASP A 67 -19.10 -12.08 -6.49
N ASN A 68 -17.94 -11.46 -6.28
CA ASN A 68 -16.75 -12.13 -5.75
C ASN A 68 -15.78 -11.16 -5.04
N MET A 69 -16.04 -10.89 -3.76
CA MET A 69 -15.24 -9.99 -2.93
C MET A 69 -14.49 -10.75 -1.82
N PRO A 70 -13.21 -11.10 -2.02
CA PRO A 70 -12.42 -11.78 -0.99
C PRO A 70 -12.12 -10.84 0.18
N GLN A 71 -12.07 -11.39 1.41
CA GLN A 71 -11.68 -10.63 2.60
C GLN A 71 -10.22 -10.16 2.52
N PHE A 72 -9.36 -11.03 2.02
CA PHE A 72 -7.95 -10.76 1.71
C PHE A 72 -7.59 -11.41 0.39
N LEU A 73 -6.92 -10.68 -0.50
CA LEU A 73 -6.39 -11.18 -1.77
C LEU A 73 -4.92 -10.80 -1.91
N VAL A 74 -4.08 -11.77 -2.23
CA VAL A 74 -2.66 -11.55 -2.52
C VAL A 74 -2.46 -11.61 -4.04
N GLY A 75 -1.94 -10.55 -4.63
CA GLY A 75 -1.46 -10.62 -6.00
C GLY A 75 -0.24 -11.54 -6.09
N LYS A 76 -0.22 -12.41 -7.10
CA LYS A 76 0.87 -13.34 -7.37
C LYS A 76 1.15 -13.37 -8.88
N ALA A 77 1.60 -12.25 -9.42
CA ALA A 77 1.92 -12.10 -10.84
C ALA A 77 3.34 -11.55 -10.99
N PRO A 78 4.05 -11.86 -12.08
CA PRO A 78 5.38 -11.31 -12.33
C PRO A 78 5.35 -9.79 -12.58
N VAL A 79 4.22 -9.27 -13.06
CA VAL A 79 4.03 -7.88 -13.45
C VAL A 79 2.57 -7.49 -13.18
N TYR A 80 2.36 -6.24 -12.78
CA TYR A 80 1.05 -5.63 -12.59
C TYR A 80 0.89 -4.40 -13.47
N ASP A 81 -0.19 -4.35 -14.25
CA ASP A 81 -0.63 -3.15 -14.94
C ASP A 81 -1.41 -2.24 -13.97
N ALA A 82 -1.25 -0.94 -14.18
CA ALA A 82 -2.00 0.14 -13.55
C ALA A 82 -2.06 1.34 -14.49
N ASN A 83 -2.84 2.39 -14.23
CA ASN A 83 -4.08 2.45 -13.46
C ASN A 83 -5.24 2.06 -14.38
N TRP A 84 -6.49 2.17 -13.93
CA TRP A 84 -7.67 1.97 -14.77
C TRP A 84 -8.02 3.22 -15.59
N TYR A 85 -8.74 3.04 -16.70
CA TYR A 85 -9.10 4.14 -17.62
C TYR A 85 -9.85 5.29 -16.92
N ASN A 86 -10.77 4.97 -16.01
CA ASN A 86 -11.48 5.99 -15.24
C ASN A 86 -10.54 6.76 -14.29
N GLU A 87 -9.51 6.13 -13.76
CA GLU A 87 -8.54 6.82 -12.90
C GLU A 87 -7.62 7.75 -13.71
N GLU A 88 -7.24 7.34 -14.93
CA GLU A 88 -6.57 8.21 -15.90
C GLU A 88 -7.47 9.42 -16.22
N ARG A 89 -8.75 9.18 -16.55
CA ARG A 89 -9.70 10.22 -16.97
C ARG A 89 -10.04 11.22 -15.87
N GLU A 90 -10.38 10.73 -14.67
CA GLU A 90 -10.90 11.58 -13.59
C GLU A 90 -9.79 12.25 -12.79
N PHE A 91 -8.70 11.51 -12.52
CA PHE A 91 -7.65 11.96 -11.61
C PHE A 91 -6.36 12.35 -12.32
N GLY A 92 -6.21 11.98 -13.60
CA GLY A 92 -4.98 12.19 -14.36
C GLY A 92 -3.86 11.24 -13.94
N LEU A 93 -4.18 10.13 -13.27
CA LEU A 93 -3.16 9.17 -12.85
C LEU A 93 -2.47 8.57 -14.10
N PRO A 94 -1.14 8.43 -14.10
CA PRO A 94 -0.42 7.86 -15.23
C PRO A 94 -0.66 6.35 -15.32
N ARG A 95 -0.47 5.77 -16.50
CA ARG A 95 -0.26 4.32 -16.60
C ARG A 95 1.07 3.94 -15.96
N MET A 96 1.08 2.83 -15.26
CA MET A 96 2.25 2.30 -14.57
C MET A 96 2.31 0.79 -14.76
N VAL A 97 3.54 0.27 -14.80
CA VAL A 97 3.81 -1.16 -14.80
C VAL A 97 4.76 -1.44 -13.66
N LEU A 98 4.39 -2.33 -12.76
CA LEU A 98 5.19 -2.67 -11.59
C LEU A 98 5.59 -4.14 -11.64
N LYS A 99 6.82 -4.43 -11.24
CA LYS A 99 7.28 -5.81 -11.07
C LYS A 99 6.64 -6.43 -9.83
N GLY A 100 6.24 -7.69 -9.91
CA GLY A 100 5.82 -8.47 -8.74
C GLY A 100 6.98 -9.27 -8.13
N GLN A 101 6.85 -9.60 -6.84
CA GLN A 101 7.71 -10.58 -6.15
C GLN A 101 6.96 -11.90 -5.94
N GLU A 102 6.98 -12.77 -6.95
CA GLU A 102 6.17 -14.01 -6.95
C GLU A 102 6.53 -14.98 -5.82
N ASP A 103 7.83 -15.12 -5.50
CA ASP A 103 8.29 -16.00 -4.44
C ASP A 103 7.79 -15.52 -3.06
N LEU A 104 7.83 -14.20 -2.82
CA LEU A 104 7.30 -13.64 -1.59
C LEU A 104 5.77 -13.73 -1.53
N SER A 105 5.07 -13.52 -2.65
CA SER A 105 3.62 -13.76 -2.72
C SER A 105 3.28 -15.21 -2.40
N ALA A 106 4.02 -16.18 -2.96
CA ALA A 106 3.82 -17.60 -2.69
C ALA A 106 4.09 -17.97 -1.23
N TYR A 107 5.14 -17.39 -0.64
CA TYR A 107 5.46 -17.54 0.77
C TYR A 107 4.32 -17.01 1.67
N ILE A 108 3.85 -15.78 1.43
CA ILE A 108 2.74 -15.16 2.19
C ILE A 108 1.48 -16.02 2.10
N LEU A 109 1.17 -16.56 0.92
CA LEU A 109 0.01 -17.43 0.73
C LEU A 109 0.14 -18.74 1.51
N ARG A 110 1.31 -19.37 1.47
CA ARG A 110 1.56 -20.64 2.17
C ARG A 110 1.49 -20.47 3.68
N GLU A 111 2.29 -19.55 4.20
CA GLU A 111 2.41 -19.33 5.64
C GLU A 111 1.16 -18.64 6.22
N GLY A 112 0.44 -17.86 5.40
CA GLY A 112 -0.83 -17.26 5.79
C GLY A 112 -1.88 -18.32 6.08
N LEU A 113 -1.97 -19.37 5.24
CA LEU A 113 -2.84 -20.51 5.48
C LEU A 113 -2.47 -21.23 6.79
N ASP A 114 -1.17 -21.48 7.03
CA ASP A 114 -0.69 -22.11 8.26
C ASP A 114 -0.94 -21.25 9.51
N ALA A 115 -0.98 -19.92 9.35
CA ALA A 115 -1.38 -18.95 10.37
C ALA A 115 -2.92 -18.81 10.54
N GLY A 116 -3.72 -19.59 9.81
CA GLY A 116 -5.18 -19.61 9.90
C GLY A 116 -5.88 -18.47 9.14
N PHE A 117 -5.24 -17.92 8.11
CA PHE A 117 -5.85 -16.95 7.19
C PHE A 117 -6.30 -17.63 5.90
N ASP A 118 -7.56 -17.43 5.55
CA ASP A 118 -8.12 -17.84 4.26
C ASP A 118 -7.83 -16.73 3.23
N LEU A 119 -6.71 -16.84 2.54
CA LEU A 119 -6.25 -15.86 1.55
C LEU A 119 -6.68 -16.27 0.14
N ALA A 120 -7.33 -15.36 -0.59
CA ALA A 120 -7.46 -15.48 -2.03
C ALA A 120 -6.15 -15.08 -2.73
N PHE A 121 -5.95 -15.53 -3.97
CA PHE A 121 -4.85 -15.04 -4.81
C PHE A 121 -5.33 -14.72 -6.22
N SER A 122 -4.59 -13.84 -6.91
CA SER A 122 -4.81 -13.56 -8.32
C SER A 122 -3.48 -13.43 -9.06
N ASN A 123 -3.35 -14.18 -10.17
CA ASN A 123 -2.26 -14.09 -11.13
C ASN A 123 -2.51 -13.03 -12.23
N GLU A 124 -3.72 -12.46 -12.27
CA GLU A 124 -4.18 -11.52 -13.30
C GLU A 124 -4.74 -10.25 -12.64
N LEU A 125 -4.15 -9.84 -11.51
CA LEU A 125 -4.57 -8.64 -10.80
C LEU A 125 -4.10 -7.42 -11.60
N ARG A 126 -5.03 -6.52 -11.93
CA ARG A 126 -4.70 -5.14 -12.28
C ARG A 126 -4.85 -4.28 -11.03
N ILE A 127 -3.85 -3.46 -10.75
CA ILE A 127 -3.82 -2.65 -9.51
C ILE A 127 -4.36 -1.25 -9.75
N ASP A 128 -4.95 -0.67 -8.72
CA ASP A 128 -5.60 0.65 -8.75
C ASP A 128 -4.82 1.70 -7.95
N HIS A 129 -5.41 2.88 -7.79
CA HIS A 129 -4.84 3.99 -7.05
C HIS A 129 -4.48 3.68 -5.59
N SER A 130 -5.09 2.65 -4.98
CA SER A 130 -4.76 2.23 -3.61
C SER A 130 -3.30 1.78 -3.47
N ILE A 131 -2.71 1.27 -4.56
CA ILE A 131 -1.33 0.84 -4.65
C ILE A 131 -0.46 1.90 -5.31
N THR A 132 -0.93 2.50 -6.42
CA THR A 132 -0.08 3.40 -7.21
C THR A 132 0.11 4.78 -6.58
N CYS A 133 -0.88 5.34 -5.87
CA CYS A 133 -0.72 6.66 -5.23
C CYS A 133 0.39 6.67 -4.16
N PRO A 134 0.50 5.67 -3.26
CA PRO A 134 1.64 5.53 -2.38
C PRO A 134 2.98 5.40 -3.12
N ILE A 135 3.03 4.71 -4.26
CA ILE A 135 4.27 4.62 -5.06
C ILE A 135 4.63 5.99 -5.63
N ILE A 136 3.70 6.66 -6.30
CA ILE A 136 3.95 7.98 -6.91
C ILE A 136 4.46 8.99 -5.86
N THR A 137 3.94 8.92 -4.64
CA THR A 137 4.29 9.87 -3.58
C THR A 137 5.54 9.47 -2.81
N LEU A 138 5.74 8.18 -2.51
CA LEU A 138 6.82 7.73 -1.62
C LEU A 138 8.02 7.11 -2.36
N ARG A 139 7.83 6.53 -3.54
CA ARG A 139 8.86 5.88 -4.37
C ARG A 139 8.55 6.05 -5.87
N PRO A 140 8.54 7.29 -6.39
CA PRO A 140 8.16 7.55 -7.79
C PRO A 140 9.13 6.93 -8.80
N GLU A 141 10.32 6.50 -8.36
CA GLU A 141 11.23 5.70 -9.17
C GLU A 141 10.58 4.39 -9.62
N ALA A 142 9.57 3.89 -8.89
CA ALA A 142 8.80 2.69 -9.20
C ALA A 142 9.69 1.48 -9.55
N ASP A 143 10.85 1.40 -8.91
CA ASP A 143 11.95 0.50 -9.23
C ASP A 143 12.01 -0.74 -8.33
N LEU A 144 11.24 -0.73 -7.23
CA LEU A 144 11.11 -1.85 -6.32
C LEU A 144 9.96 -2.75 -6.76
N PRO A 145 10.16 -4.07 -6.75
CA PRO A 145 9.08 -5.00 -6.99
C PRO A 145 8.13 -5.06 -5.78
N ILE A 146 6.88 -5.43 -6.03
CA ILE A 146 5.79 -5.34 -5.07
C ILE A 146 5.11 -6.69 -4.80
N VAL A 147 4.47 -6.80 -3.64
CA VAL A 147 3.44 -7.81 -3.34
C VAL A 147 2.17 -7.06 -2.94
N PRO A 148 1.20 -6.87 -3.86
CA PRO A 148 -0.05 -6.21 -3.52
C PRO A 148 -0.94 -7.17 -2.71
N VAL A 149 -1.51 -6.66 -1.63
CA VAL A 149 -2.46 -7.35 -0.77
C VAL A 149 -3.70 -6.50 -0.62
N TYR A 150 -4.81 -6.92 -1.19
CA TYR A 150 -6.09 -6.25 -1.06
C TYR A 150 -6.86 -6.77 0.13
N THR A 151 -7.45 -5.85 0.90
CA THR A 151 -8.35 -6.15 2.01
C THR A 151 -9.73 -5.59 1.68
N ASN A 152 -10.77 -6.39 1.92
CA ASN A 152 -12.14 -5.89 1.84
C ASN A 152 -12.39 -4.85 2.94
N ILE A 153 -12.69 -3.61 2.50
CA ILE A 153 -13.09 -2.51 3.38
C ILE A 153 -14.48 -1.96 3.00
N PHE A 154 -15.14 -2.53 2.00
CA PHE A 154 -16.36 -1.98 1.40
C PHE A 154 -17.60 -2.78 1.75
N ALA A 155 -17.61 -4.09 1.50
CA ALA A 155 -18.82 -4.90 1.61
C ALA A 155 -18.83 -5.69 2.94
N PRO A 156 -19.80 -5.46 3.84
CA PRO A 156 -19.92 -6.27 5.04
C PRO A 156 -20.28 -7.73 4.71
N PRO A 157 -19.86 -8.70 5.54
CA PRO A 157 -19.08 -8.52 6.77
C PRO A 157 -17.60 -8.19 6.49
N LEU A 158 -17.06 -7.27 7.29
CA LEU A 158 -15.67 -6.84 7.23
C LEU A 158 -14.79 -7.66 8.20
N PRO A 159 -13.48 -7.81 7.90
CA PRO A 159 -12.59 -8.50 8.80
C PRO A 159 -12.45 -7.70 10.09
N GLN A 160 -12.55 -8.39 11.23
CA GLN A 160 -12.36 -7.76 12.54
C GLN A 160 -10.93 -7.20 12.66
N PRO A 161 -10.69 -6.10 13.41
CA PRO A 161 -9.35 -5.53 13.58
C PRO A 161 -8.28 -6.54 14.03
N LYS A 162 -8.66 -7.51 14.88
CA LYS A 162 -7.78 -8.62 15.33
C LYS A 162 -7.33 -9.57 14.20
N ARG A 163 -8.05 -9.57 13.08
CA ARG A 163 -7.82 -10.34 11.85
C ARG A 163 -7.28 -9.48 10.71
N CYS A 164 -7.06 -8.17 10.88
CA CYS A 164 -6.48 -7.36 9.79
C CYS A 164 -5.11 -7.93 9.39
N PHE A 165 -4.76 -7.80 8.11
CA PHE A 165 -3.56 -8.43 7.53
C PHE A 165 -2.26 -8.07 8.27
N GLY A 166 -2.17 -6.91 8.92
CA GLY A 166 -1.04 -6.57 9.80
C GLY A 166 -0.82 -7.54 10.97
N ALA A 167 -1.85 -8.28 11.40
CA ALA A 167 -1.73 -9.38 12.35
C ALA A 167 -1.14 -10.64 11.69
N ALA A 168 -1.51 -10.94 10.43
CA ALA A 168 -0.90 -12.02 9.64
C ALA A 168 0.60 -11.76 9.47
N VAL A 169 0.99 -10.57 9.01
CA VAL A 169 2.40 -10.18 8.84
C VAL A 169 3.21 -10.32 10.13
N ARG A 170 2.60 -10.07 11.30
CA ARG A 170 3.24 -10.31 12.61
C ARG A 170 3.45 -11.79 12.94
N GLN A 171 2.60 -12.66 12.42
CA GLN A 171 2.63 -14.11 12.64
C GLN A 171 3.49 -14.85 11.61
N LEU A 172 3.70 -14.27 10.42
CA LEU A 172 4.57 -14.77 9.34
C LEU A 172 6.09 -14.80 9.68
N GLY A 173 6.49 -14.59 10.93
CA GLY A 173 7.87 -14.80 11.37
C GLY A 173 8.93 -13.83 10.82
N LEU A 174 8.55 -12.76 10.12
CA LEU A 174 9.51 -11.75 9.63
C LEU A 174 10.24 -11.10 10.83
N PRO A 175 11.58 -11.20 10.94
CA PRO A 175 12.35 -10.57 11.99
C PRO A 175 12.04 -9.07 12.04
N ARG A 176 11.79 -8.57 13.26
CA ARG A 176 11.50 -7.15 13.48
C ARG A 176 12.78 -6.33 13.36
N PRO A 177 12.69 -5.07 12.88
CA PRO A 177 13.80 -4.16 13.04
C PRO A 177 13.98 -3.94 14.56
N ALA A 178 15.23 -3.97 15.03
CA ALA A 178 15.55 -3.52 16.38
C ALA A 178 14.88 -2.16 16.59
N ARG A 179 14.09 -1.99 17.66
CA ARG A 179 13.24 -0.81 17.93
C ARG A 179 14.04 0.51 17.78
N ARG A 180 14.16 1.02 16.57
CA ARG A 180 14.52 2.40 16.31
C ARG A 180 13.18 3.12 16.19
N ARG A 181 12.75 3.72 17.31
CA ARG A 181 11.75 4.79 17.24
C ARG A 181 12.37 5.89 16.39
N ALA A 182 12.19 5.84 15.07
CA ALA A 182 12.16 7.07 14.31
C ALA A 182 10.98 7.83 14.90
N ARG A 183 11.28 8.90 15.64
CA ARG A 183 10.26 9.86 16.05
C ARG A 183 9.71 10.43 14.75
N MET A 184 8.61 9.86 14.23
CA MET A 184 7.79 10.58 13.29
C MET A 184 7.48 11.91 13.98
N PRO A 185 7.83 13.07 13.40
CA PRO A 185 7.37 14.34 13.95
C PRO A 185 5.85 14.24 14.05
N ASP A 186 5.29 14.56 15.21
CA ASP A 186 3.88 14.32 15.58
C ASP A 186 2.95 14.37 14.37
N VAL A 187 2.69 13.20 13.77
CA VAL A 187 1.74 13.07 12.66
C VAL A 187 0.39 13.04 13.34
N HIS A 188 -0.11 14.23 13.65
CA HIS A 188 -1.53 14.40 13.85
C HIS A 188 -2.22 13.72 12.67
N SER A 189 -3.11 12.76 12.99
CA SER A 189 -4.15 12.33 12.06
C SER A 189 -4.64 13.57 11.32
N ALA A 190 -4.57 13.56 9.99
CA ALA A 190 -5.15 14.64 9.22
C ALA A 190 -6.66 14.59 9.50
N ARG A 191 -7.12 15.44 10.42
CA ARG A 191 -8.54 15.63 10.70
C ARG A 191 -9.16 16.28 9.46
N PHE A 192 -9.91 15.51 8.70
CA PHE A 192 -10.76 16.00 7.62
C PHE A 192 -12.21 15.66 7.97
N GLY A 193 -13.07 16.67 8.11
CA GLY A 193 -14.50 16.50 8.35
C GLY A 193 -14.93 16.25 9.81
N GLY A 194 -14.02 16.26 10.78
CA GLY A 194 -14.36 16.05 12.20
C GLY A 194 -14.46 14.59 12.63
N GLU A 195 -14.14 13.63 11.75
CA GLU A 195 -14.09 12.21 12.07
C GLU A 195 -12.67 11.65 11.87
N ASP A 196 -12.18 10.90 12.86
CA ASP A 196 -10.94 10.13 12.73
C ASP A 196 -11.23 8.92 11.82
N LEU A 197 -10.91 9.03 10.53
CA LEU A 197 -10.90 7.85 9.67
C LEU A 197 -9.79 6.91 10.17
N PRO A 198 -10.08 5.63 10.48
CA PRO A 198 -9.07 4.69 10.93
C PRO A 198 -8.06 4.49 9.79
N GLY A 199 -6.91 5.15 9.91
CA GLY A 199 -5.77 4.94 9.03
C GLY A 199 -5.25 3.52 9.21
N PHE A 200 -5.68 2.60 8.34
CA PHE A 200 -5.04 1.30 8.24
C PHE A 200 -3.63 1.49 7.65
N PRO A 201 -2.59 0.81 8.15
CA PRO A 201 -1.26 0.89 7.57
C PRO A 201 -1.27 0.35 6.13
N GLN A 202 -0.90 1.20 5.17
CA GLN A 202 -1.07 0.91 3.73
C GLN A 202 0.21 0.42 3.02
N ALA A 203 1.37 0.43 3.67
CA ALA A 203 2.59 -0.13 3.10
C ALA A 203 3.52 -0.75 4.16
N TRP A 204 3.99 -1.96 3.86
CA TRP A 204 5.01 -2.70 4.60
C TRP A 204 6.23 -2.86 3.70
N VAL A 205 7.40 -2.71 4.28
CA VAL A 205 8.64 -2.55 3.54
C VAL A 205 9.59 -3.63 4.04
N ALA A 206 10.03 -4.53 3.15
CA ALA A 206 10.85 -5.67 3.52
C ALA A 206 12.17 -5.71 2.73
N ARG A 207 13.16 -6.37 3.33
CA ARG A 207 14.52 -6.54 2.81
C ARG A 207 14.89 -8.01 2.85
N GLU A 208 15.54 -8.53 1.81
CA GLU A 208 16.07 -9.89 1.84
C GLU A 208 17.35 -9.93 2.69
N MET A 209 17.45 -10.93 3.57
CA MET A 209 18.70 -11.20 4.29
C MET A 209 19.63 -12.01 3.37
N PRO A 210 20.94 -11.70 3.33
CA PRO A 210 21.93 -12.51 2.63
C PRO A 210 22.04 -13.93 3.19
#